data_AF-A0A174GLW2-F1
#
_entry.id   AF-A0A174GLW2-F1
#
_cell.length_a   1.000
_cell.length_b   1.000
_cell.length_c   1.000
_cell.angle_alpha   90.00
_cell.angle_beta   90.00
_cell.angle_gamma   90.00
#
_symmetry.space_group_name_H-M   'P 1'
#
loop_
_entity.id
_entity.type
_entity.pdbx_description
1 polymer ?
#
loop_
_entity_poly.entity_id
_entity_poly.type
_entity_poly.pdbx_seq_one_letter_code
_entity_poly.pdbx_strand_id
1 'polypeptide(L)' 'MKNDRGNIILSKSDIQQLRMAYNNKNISDYYLNFDVANIMKYENLSKEKAINKILRLLND' A
#
# COMPACT_ATOMS: atom_id res chain seq x y z
N MET A 1 -21.28 -9.44 -6.46
CA MET A 1 -20.24 -8.51 -5.96
C MET A 1 -19.52 -7.94 -7.17
N LYS A 2 -19.48 -6.60 -7.33
CA LYS A 2 -18.66 -5.99 -8.38
C LYS A 2 -17.21 -6.35 -8.07
N ASN A 3 -16.51 -6.85 -9.08
CA ASN A 3 -15.10 -7.19 -8.96
C ASN A 3 -14.32 -5.87 -8.81
N ASP A 4 -14.19 -5.38 -7.58
CA ASP A 4 -13.21 -4.37 -7.19
C ASP A 4 -11.81 -5.01 -7.23
N ARG A 5 -11.45 -5.62 -8.36
CA ARG A 5 -10.08 -5.98 -8.73
C ARG A 5 -9.34 -4.66 -8.91
N GLY A 6 -9.03 -4.05 -7.77
CA GLY A 6 -8.75 -2.65 -7.60
C GLY A 6 -7.84 -2.11 -8.69
N ASN A 7 -8.17 -0.92 -9.18
CA ASN A 7 -7.23 -0.15 -9.97
C ASN A 7 -5.90 -0.17 -9.23
N ILE A 8 -4.84 -0.60 -9.92
CA ILE A 8 -3.48 -0.51 -9.40
C ILE A 8 -3.22 0.97 -9.15
N ILE A 9 -3.23 1.38 -7.88
CA ILE A 9 -3.06 2.77 -7.45
C ILE A 9 -1.59 3.10 -7.16
N LEU A 10 -0.79 2.05 -6.88
CA LEU A 10 0.62 2.19 -6.55
C LEU A 10 1.45 2.26 -7.82
N SER A 11 2.35 3.24 -7.86
CA SER A 11 3.42 3.28 -8.84
C SER A 11 4.50 2.24 -8.51
N LYS A 12 5.41 1.98 -9.46
CA LYS A 12 6.58 1.12 -9.21
C LYS A 12 7.45 1.63 -8.06
N SER A 13 7.56 2.96 -7.90
CA SER A 13 8.33 3.57 -6.80
C SER A 13 7.66 3.32 -5.46
N ASP A 14 6.33 3.47 -5.39
CA ASP A 14 5.56 3.20 -4.17
C ASP A 14 5.77 1.73 -3.73
N ILE A 15 5.71 0.79 -4.68
CA ILE A 15 5.93 -0.64 -4.43
C ILE A 15 7.34 -0.90 -3.89
N GLN A 16 8.37 -0.29 -4.48
CA GLN A 16 9.75 -0.46 -4.02
C GLN A 16 9.95 0.09 -2.59
N GLN A 17 9.39 1.26 -2.31
CA GLN A 17 9.46 1.88 -0.98
C GLN A 17 8.81 0.98 0.08
N LEU A 18 7.62 0.45 -0.21
CA LEU A 18 6.91 -0.44 0.70
C LEU A 18 7.67 -1.76 0.91
N ARG A 19 8.25 -2.36 -0.13
CA ARG A 19 9.08 -3.58 0.00
C ARG A 19 10.29 -3.37 0.89
N MET A 20 10.91 -2.19 0.84
CA MET A 20 12.02 -1.83 1.73
C MET A 20 11.55 -1.71 3.18
N ALA A 21 10.43 -1.01 3.41
CA ALA A 21 9.89 -0.84 4.76
C ALA A 21 9.44 -2.17 5.39
N TYR A 22 8.79 -3.04 4.61
CA TYR A 22 8.44 -4.39 5.04
C TYR A 22 9.64 -5.35 5.15
N ASN A 23 10.85 -4.90 4.79
CA ASN A 23 12.05 -5.74 4.65
C ASN A 23 11.79 -7.04 3.86
N ASN A 24 10.96 -6.97 2.82
CA ASN A 24 10.56 -8.13 2.03
C ASN A 24 10.38 -7.74 0.57
N LYS A 25 11.40 -8.08 -0.24
CA LYS A 25 11.46 -7.75 -1.67
C LYS A 25 10.48 -8.55 -2.53
N ASN A 26 9.88 -9.60 -1.99
CA ASN A 26 9.04 -10.54 -2.71
C ASN A 26 7.54 -10.35 -2.43
N ILE A 27 7.15 -9.37 -1.59
CA ILE A 27 5.74 -9.06 -1.39
C ILE A 27 5.11 -8.70 -2.73
N SER A 28 3.99 -9.35 -3.04
CA SER A 28 3.27 -9.15 -4.28
C SER A 28 2.73 -7.72 -4.39
N ASP A 29 2.78 -7.17 -5.60
CA ASP A 29 2.22 -5.84 -5.90
C ASP A 29 0.72 -5.80 -5.56
N TYR A 30 0.02 -6.92 -5.74
CA TYR A 30 -1.40 -7.04 -5.40
C TYR A 30 -1.63 -6.86 -3.90
N TYR A 31 -0.85 -7.53 -3.05
CA TYR A 31 -0.95 -7.39 -1.59
C TYR A 31 -0.71 -5.94 -1.17
N LEU A 32 0.34 -5.30 -1.69
CA LEU A 32 0.66 -3.90 -1.36
C LEU A 32 -0.44 -2.94 -1.81
N ASN A 33 -0.99 -3.13 -3.01
CA ASN A 33 -2.11 -2.32 -3.49
C ASN A 33 -3.35 -2.52 -2.63
N PHE A 34 -3.66 -3.77 -2.24
CA PHE A 34 -4.80 -4.09 -1.39
C PHE A 34 -4.67 -3.44 -0.01
N ASP A 35 -3.50 -3.54 0.60
CA ASP A 35 -3.20 -2.96 1.91
C ASP A 35 -3.35 -1.44 1.90
N VAL A 36 -2.69 -0.76 0.96
CA VAL A 36 -2.81 0.71 0.81
C VAL A 36 -4.24 1.13 0.49
N ALA A 37 -4.93 0.42 -0.42
CA ALA A 37 -6.31 0.74 -0.78
C ALA A 37 -7.28 0.58 0.41
N ASN A 38 -7.06 -0.43 1.26
CA ASN A 38 -7.85 -0.60 2.48
C ASN A 38 -7.63 0.55 3.46
N ILE A 39 -6.39 0.93 3.72
CA ILE A 39 -6.09 2.07 4.61
C ILE A 39 -6.73 3.36 4.05
N MET A 40 -6.58 3.62 2.75
CA MET A 40 -7.24 4.75 2.10
C MET A 40 -8.76 4.75 2.31
N LYS A 41 -9.40 3.60 2.10
CA LYS A 41 -10.86 3.44 2.22
C LYS A 41 -11.36 3.58 3.65
N TYR A 42 -10.75 2.87 4.59
CA TYR A 42 -11.24 2.79 5.97
C TYR A 42 -10.86 4.00 6.82
N GLU A 43 -9.77 4.69 6.48
CA GLU A 43 -9.32 5.89 7.20
C GLU A 43 -9.59 7.19 6.43
N ASN A 44 -10.22 7.11 5.25
CA ASN A 44 -10.48 8.25 4.36
C ASN A 44 -9.19 9.07 4.08
N LEU A 45 -8.11 8.36 3.73
CA LEU A 45 -6.79 8.93 3.47
C LEU A 45 -6.48 8.98 1.98
N SER A 46 -5.65 9.97 1.59
CA SER A 46 -5.00 9.95 0.28
C SER A 46 -3.98 8.81 0.21
N LYS A 47 -3.60 8.40 -1.00
CA LYS A 47 -2.57 7.38 -1.25
C LYS A 47 -1.28 7.68 -0.48
N GLU A 48 -0.80 8.92 -0.58
CA GLU A 48 0.44 9.36 0.09
C GLU A 48 0.33 9.25 1.62
N LYS A 49 -0.79 9.68 2.21
CA LYS A 49 -1.01 9.58 3.65
C LYS A 49 -1.08 8.12 4.11
N ALA A 50 -1.71 7.25 3.34
CA ALA A 50 -1.78 5.82 3.63
C ALA A 50 -0.39 5.16 3.59
N ILE A 51 0.42 5.44 2.56
CA ILE A 51 1.81 4.96 2.46
C ILE A 51 2.63 5.45 3.66
N ASN A 52 2.63 6.76 3.93
CA ASN A 52 3.37 7.33 5.06
C ASN A 52 2.98 6.73 6.42
N LYS A 53 1.70 6.38 6.58
CA LYS A 53 1.22 5.68 7.79
C LYS A 53 1.85 4.29 7.91
N ILE A 54 1.84 3.48 6.84
CA ILE A 54 2.51 2.16 6.84
C ILE A 54 3.98 2.31 7.19
N LEU A 55 4.68 3.26 6.56
CA LEU A 55 6.10 3.49 6.80
C LEU A 55 6.39 3.85 8.26
N ARG A 56 5.53 4.66 8.88
CA ARG A 56 5.68 5.00 10.29
C ARG A 56 5.49 3.77 11.19
N LEU A 57 4.45 2.98 10.94
CA LEU A 57 4.14 1.79 11.74
C LEU A 57 5.21 0.70 11.67
N LEU A 58 5.97 0.62 10.57
CA LEU A 58 7.03 -0.37 10.39
C LEU A 58 8.41 0.08 10.90
N ASN A 59 8.59 1.39 11.13
CA ASN A 59 9.86 1.97 11.60
C ASN A 59 9.82 2.36 13.09
N ASP A 60 8.65 2.26 13.74
CA ASP A 60 8.48 2.37 15.21
C ASP A 60 8.80 1.03 15.89
#